data_AF-A0A7C2WK84-F1
#
_entry.id   AF-A0A7C2WK84-F1
#
_cell.length_a   1.000
_cell.length_b   1.000
_cell.length_c   1.000
_cell.angle_alpha   90.00
_cell.angle_beta   90.00
_cell.angle_gamma   90.00
#
_symmetry.space_group_name_H-M   'P 1'
#
loop_
_entity.id
_entity.type
_entity.pdbx_description
1 polymer ?
#
loop_
_entity_poly.entity_id
_entity_poly.type
_entity_poly.pdbx_seq_one_letter_code
_entity_poly.pdbx_strand_id
1 'polypeptide(L)'
;MRDMRPDRLYPDLLAVRISRRQVLRRAVALGLSVPAISALLAACAGEEATPTQAPAVQPTATPTEAAAETPTAAETPAGTPTVITTPETTYSMDNPPEVFNADQASQYSGATLTYYGDSVGIGAEMDQALAGAFSEATGITINVVPKPESATENYAAYQRFFSAQSPDVDVMMIDVIWPGAFAPHLVDLSQALGEEAQAHYETIIENNTVDGKLVGMPWFGDFGMLYYRTDLLEKYGFSNPPETWDELEEMAQTILEGERGANPNFAGFVFQGNAYEGLTCNALEWLASSGGGRFIENGQVTINNPQAVEMLNKVRGWVGTIAPQGVTTYQEEDSRQVFQGGNAAFLRNWPYVYSLATGEDSPVRDMVGVAPLPAQPGNPHVGTVGG
;
A
#
# COMPACT_ATOMS: atom_id res chain seq x y z
N MET A 1 -67.53 -0.90 7.47
CA MET A 1 -68.21 -0.16 8.55
C MET A 1 -67.85 -0.79 9.87
N ARG A 2 -67.54 0.07 10.87
CA ARG A 2 -67.15 -0.17 12.28
C ARG A 2 -65.66 -0.43 12.49
N ASP A 3 -64.86 0.62 12.65
CA ASP A 3 -64.61 1.45 13.86
C ASP A 3 -63.36 0.92 14.59
N MET A 4 -62.18 1.41 14.20
CA MET A 4 -60.95 1.30 14.98
C MET A 4 -60.38 2.70 15.16
N ARG A 5 -60.55 3.23 16.38
CA ARG A 5 -60.11 4.55 16.81
C ARG A 5 -58.59 4.58 17.03
N PRO A 6 -57.94 5.76 16.92
CA PRO A 6 -56.48 5.91 17.00
C PRO A 6 -55.85 5.62 18.37
N ASP A 7 -56.64 5.32 19.39
CA ASP A 7 -56.25 5.42 20.80
C ASP A 7 -55.61 4.14 21.37
N ARG A 8 -55.25 3.18 20.51
CA ARG A 8 -54.67 1.88 20.92
C ARG A 8 -53.30 1.53 20.33
N LEU A 9 -52.66 2.44 19.60
CA LEU A 9 -51.32 2.19 19.03
C LEU A 9 -50.14 2.59 19.93
N TYR A 10 -50.41 2.95 21.19
CA TYR A 10 -49.37 3.37 22.14
C TYR A 10 -48.83 2.29 23.09
N PRO A 11 -49.55 1.19 23.43
CA PRO A 11 -48.97 0.16 24.31
C PRO A 11 -48.10 -0.91 23.61
N ASP A 12 -48.24 -1.12 22.30
CA ASP A 12 -47.51 -2.19 21.59
C ASP A 12 -46.15 -1.75 21.00
N LEU A 13 -45.81 -0.46 21.11
CA LEU A 13 -44.51 0.08 20.65
C LEU A 13 -43.38 -0.06 21.68
N LEU A 14 -43.67 -0.51 22.90
CA LEU A 14 -42.68 -0.58 23.99
C LEU A 14 -42.13 -1.99 24.30
N ALA A 15 -42.47 -3.02 23.51
CA ALA A 15 -42.10 -4.41 23.83
C ALA A 15 -41.31 -5.17 22.76
N VAL A 16 -40.87 -4.54 21.65
CA VAL A 16 -40.07 -5.24 20.63
C VAL A 16 -38.90 -4.36 20.19
N ARG A 17 -37.66 -4.80 20.47
CA ARG A 17 -36.43 -4.19 19.94
C ARG A 17 -36.35 -4.45 18.43
N ILE A 18 -36.95 -3.58 17.64
CA ILE A 18 -36.84 -3.59 16.17
C ILE A 18 -35.49 -3.00 15.78
N SER A 19 -34.72 -3.71 14.95
CA SER A 19 -33.40 -3.21 14.51
C SER A 19 -33.53 -2.14 13.41
N ARG A 20 -32.53 -1.25 13.29
CA ARG A 20 -32.51 -0.17 12.27
C ARG A 20 -32.76 -0.67 10.84
N ARG A 21 -32.30 -1.90 10.52
CA ARG A 21 -32.53 -2.55 9.22
C ARG A 21 -34.01 -2.94 8.99
N GLN A 22 -34.74 -3.29 10.04
CA GLN A 22 -36.17 -3.63 9.95
C GLN A 22 -37.06 -2.39 9.79
N VAL A 23 -36.68 -1.26 10.40
CA VAL A 23 -37.35 0.03 10.20
C VAL A 23 -37.20 0.52 8.76
N LEU A 24 -35.98 0.47 8.21
CA LEU A 24 -35.71 0.85 6.82
C LEU A 24 -36.50 0.01 5.81
N ARG A 25 -36.54 -1.31 5.99
CA ARG A 25 -37.31 -2.20 5.08
C ARG A 25 -38.81 -1.91 5.09
N ARG A 26 -39.38 -1.58 6.25
CA ARG A 26 -40.82 -1.27 6.38
C ARG A 26 -41.16 0.14 5.88
N ALA A 27 -40.28 1.11 6.08
CA ALA A 27 -40.46 2.47 5.60
C ALA A 27 -40.42 2.55 4.06
N VAL A 28 -39.53 1.79 3.42
CA VAL A 28 -39.47 1.65 1.96
C VAL A 28 -40.72 0.96 1.41
N ALA A 29 -41.20 -0.10 2.07
CA ALA A 29 -42.43 -0.79 1.67
C ALA A 29 -43.70 0.07 1.80
N LEU A 30 -43.66 1.14 2.60
CA LEU A 30 -44.75 2.11 2.79
C LEU A 30 -44.59 3.38 1.93
N GLY A 31 -43.58 3.45 1.05
CA GLY A 31 -43.39 4.58 0.14
C GLY A 31 -43.03 5.90 0.83
N LEU A 32 -42.44 5.85 2.02
CA LEU A 32 -42.07 7.05 2.76
C LEU A 32 -40.87 7.75 2.11
N SER A 33 -40.93 9.08 2.01
CA SER A 33 -39.86 9.90 1.44
C SER A 33 -38.64 9.98 2.36
N VAL A 34 -37.47 10.20 1.76
CA VAL A 34 -36.17 10.29 2.45
C VAL A 34 -36.18 11.22 3.68
N PRO A 35 -36.82 12.41 3.67
CA PRO A 35 -36.89 13.27 4.85
C PRO A 35 -37.66 12.64 6.03
N ALA A 36 -38.70 11.85 5.76
CA ALA A 36 -39.50 11.17 6.79
C ALA A 36 -38.71 10.01 7.44
N ILE A 37 -37.87 9.33 6.66
CA ILE A 37 -36.98 8.26 7.14
C ILE A 37 -35.90 8.84 8.07
N SER A 38 -35.35 10.01 7.73
CA SER A 38 -34.34 10.71 8.54
C SER A 38 -34.89 11.16 9.91
N ALA A 39 -36.14 11.64 9.96
CA ALA A 39 -36.78 12.03 11.22
C ALA A 39 -37.04 10.83 12.17
N LEU A 40 -37.36 9.65 11.61
CA LEU A 40 -37.55 8.41 12.37
C LEU A 40 -36.24 7.86 12.97
N LEU A 41 -35.12 8.05 12.27
CA LEU A 41 -33.80 7.58 12.73
C LEU A 41 -33.21 8.44 13.85
N ALA A 42 -33.52 9.75 13.87
CA ALA A 42 -33.08 10.67 14.92
C ALA A 42 -33.76 10.43 16.28
N ALA A 43 -34.98 9.88 16.28
CA ALA A 43 -35.76 9.61 17.51
C ALA A 43 -35.33 8.33 18.26
N CYS A 44 -34.34 7.58 17.77
CA CYS A 44 -33.90 6.30 18.33
C CYS A 44 -32.50 6.34 18.99
N ALA A 45 -31.92 7.53 19.22
CA ALA A 45 -30.66 7.67 19.94
C ALA A 45 -30.94 8.03 21.41
N GLY A 46 -30.73 7.06 22.31
CA GLY A 46 -30.79 7.22 23.76
C GLY A 46 -29.57 6.59 24.43
N GLU A 47 -29.17 7.22 25.54
CA GLU A 47 -27.92 7.20 26.33
C GLU A 47 -27.23 5.88 26.75
N GLU A 48 -25.96 6.09 27.14
CA GLU A 48 -24.96 5.19 27.73
C GLU A 48 -25.42 4.36 28.95
N ALA A 49 -24.85 3.15 29.11
CA ALA A 49 -24.47 2.56 30.39
C ALA A 49 -23.62 1.28 30.22
N THR A 50 -22.52 1.19 30.98
CA THR A 50 -21.69 0.00 31.25
C THR A 50 -21.66 -0.19 32.79
N PRO A 51 -21.12 -1.28 33.39
CA PRO A 51 -21.23 -2.73 33.18
C PRO A 51 -21.79 -3.46 34.44
N THR A 52 -22.03 -4.78 34.41
CA THR A 52 -22.10 -5.58 35.66
C THR A 52 -21.48 -6.98 35.48
N GLN A 53 -20.79 -7.37 36.55
CA GLN A 53 -19.89 -8.49 36.78
C GLN A 53 -20.44 -9.92 36.61
N ALA A 54 -19.49 -10.83 36.35
CA ALA A 54 -19.57 -12.28 36.44
C ALA A 54 -19.63 -12.81 37.89
N PRO A 55 -19.93 -14.11 38.06
CA PRO A 55 -19.32 -14.89 39.14
C PRO A 55 -18.42 -16.01 38.62
N ALA A 56 -17.38 -16.25 39.43
CA ALA A 56 -16.30 -17.21 39.25
C ALA A 56 -16.73 -18.67 39.46
N VAL A 57 -16.03 -19.60 38.79
CA VAL A 57 -15.98 -21.03 39.14
C VAL A 57 -14.52 -21.45 39.26
N GLN A 58 -14.21 -22.09 40.39
CA GLN A 58 -12.90 -22.59 40.80
C GLN A 58 -12.58 -23.99 40.23
N PRO A 59 -11.33 -24.49 40.38
CA PRO A 59 -10.65 -25.31 39.38
C PRO A 59 -10.87 -26.81 39.59
N THR A 60 -10.79 -27.60 38.51
CA THR A 60 -10.51 -29.03 38.65
C THR A 60 -9.85 -29.64 37.42
N ALA A 61 -8.75 -30.34 37.70
CA ALA A 61 -8.14 -31.47 36.99
C ALA A 61 -7.57 -31.27 35.57
N THR A 62 -6.25 -31.33 35.52
CA THR A 62 -5.42 -31.79 34.41
C THR A 62 -5.82 -33.21 33.95
N PRO A 63 -5.82 -33.46 32.63
CA PRO A 63 -5.15 -34.65 32.09
C PRO A 63 -4.24 -34.25 30.92
N THR A 64 -2.94 -34.54 31.04
CA THR A 64 -2.26 -35.62 30.31
C THR A 64 -2.07 -35.32 28.83
N GLU A 65 -0.89 -34.76 28.60
CA GLU A 65 -0.08 -34.75 27.39
C GLU A 65 -0.25 -36.01 26.53
N ALA A 66 -0.78 -35.81 25.32
CA ALA A 66 -0.55 -36.70 24.19
C ALA A 66 0.05 -35.84 23.08
N ALA A 67 1.30 -36.13 22.77
CA ALA A 67 2.10 -35.46 21.76
C ALA A 67 1.38 -35.49 20.40
N ALA A 68 1.08 -34.31 19.86
CA ALA A 68 0.77 -34.13 18.46
C ALA A 68 2.07 -33.72 17.76
N GLU A 69 2.49 -34.53 16.81
CA GLU A 69 3.67 -34.30 15.97
C GLU A 69 3.54 -32.97 15.23
N THR A 70 4.55 -32.11 15.41
CA THR A 70 4.79 -30.93 14.59
C THR A 70 4.99 -31.38 13.14
N PRO A 71 4.25 -30.85 12.14
CA PRO A 71 4.63 -31.08 10.77
C PRO A 71 5.91 -30.29 10.51
N THR A 72 6.99 -31.02 10.26
CA THR A 72 8.28 -30.50 9.82
C THR A 72 8.05 -29.58 8.63
N ALA A 73 8.41 -28.31 8.79
CA ALA A 73 8.50 -27.37 7.67
C ALA A 73 9.37 -28.00 6.59
N ALA A 74 8.83 -28.18 5.39
CA ALA A 74 9.61 -28.59 4.24
C ALA A 74 10.64 -27.48 3.98
N GLU A 75 11.92 -27.82 4.08
CA GLU A 75 13.00 -26.96 3.62
C GLU A 75 12.82 -26.74 2.11
N THR A 76 12.42 -25.52 1.73
CA THR A 76 12.59 -25.05 0.35
C THR A 76 14.09 -25.05 0.06
N PRO A 77 14.57 -25.73 -1.01
CA PRO A 77 15.98 -25.72 -1.31
C PRO A 77 16.38 -24.30 -1.68
N ALA A 78 17.34 -23.75 -0.93
CA ALA A 78 18.02 -22.51 -1.28
C ALA A 78 18.73 -22.70 -2.62
N GLY A 79 18.04 -22.37 -3.72
CA GLY A 79 18.66 -22.16 -5.00
C GLY A 79 19.68 -21.04 -4.83
N THR A 80 20.95 -21.34 -5.07
CA THR A 80 21.97 -20.29 -5.18
C THR A 80 21.52 -19.34 -6.28
N PRO A 81 21.36 -18.02 -6.02
CA PRO A 81 20.96 -17.09 -7.05
C PRO A 81 22.02 -17.16 -8.15
N THR A 82 21.60 -17.59 -9.33
CA THR A 82 22.44 -17.52 -10.52
C THR A 82 22.59 -16.04 -10.81
N VAL A 83 23.80 -15.50 -10.60
CA VAL A 83 24.12 -14.13 -10.98
C VAL A 83 23.99 -14.05 -12.49
N ILE A 84 22.88 -13.50 -12.96
CA ILE A 84 22.75 -13.05 -14.34
C ILE A 84 23.77 -11.92 -14.46
N THR A 85 24.87 -12.19 -15.16
CA THR A 85 25.85 -11.16 -15.51
C THR A 85 25.16 -10.18 -16.45
N THR A 86 24.71 -9.05 -15.92
CA THR A 86 24.23 -7.91 -16.71
C THR A 86 25.39 -7.39 -17.57
N PRO A 87 25.14 -6.85 -18.77
CA PRO A 87 26.19 -6.33 -19.63
C PRO A 87 26.99 -5.21 -18.93
N GLU A 88 28.25 -5.02 -19.33
CA GLU A 88 29.19 -4.01 -18.80
C GLU A 88 28.73 -2.54 -18.96
N THR A 89 27.54 -2.28 -19.49
CA THR A 89 27.04 -0.93 -19.79
C THR A 89 26.03 -0.47 -18.73
N THR A 90 26.35 0.63 -18.06
CA THR A 90 25.40 1.38 -17.23
C THR A 90 24.43 2.17 -18.11
N TYR A 91 23.13 1.93 -17.94
CA TYR A 91 22.06 2.69 -18.59
C TYR A 91 21.74 3.98 -17.83
N SER A 92 21.34 5.02 -18.56
CA SER A 92 20.91 6.32 -18.02
C SER A 92 19.80 6.92 -18.88
N MET A 93 19.25 8.08 -18.49
CA MET A 93 18.28 8.80 -19.33
C MET A 93 18.87 9.19 -20.70
N ASP A 94 20.15 9.52 -20.75
CA ASP A 94 20.86 9.86 -22.00
C ASP A 94 21.33 8.62 -22.79
N ASN A 95 21.33 7.45 -22.15
CA ASN A 95 21.73 6.17 -22.74
C ASN A 95 20.75 5.07 -22.29
N PRO A 96 19.50 5.10 -22.81
CA PRO A 96 18.50 4.10 -22.49
C PRO A 96 18.90 2.72 -23.04
N PRO A 97 18.30 1.63 -22.52
CA PRO A 97 18.54 0.30 -23.05
C PRO A 97 18.14 0.17 -24.52
N GLU A 98 18.79 -0.77 -25.22
CA GLU A 98 18.43 -1.11 -26.59
C GLU A 98 16.99 -1.64 -26.65
N VAL A 99 16.27 -1.25 -27.69
CA VAL A 99 14.88 -1.65 -27.90
C VAL A 99 14.86 -3.10 -28.38
N PHE A 100 14.31 -3.98 -27.53
CA PHE A 100 14.05 -5.36 -27.90
C PHE A 100 13.20 -5.41 -29.19
N ASN A 101 13.53 -6.32 -30.11
CA ASN A 101 12.82 -6.59 -31.37
C ASN A 101 12.57 -5.40 -32.32
N ALA A 102 13.36 -4.32 -32.23
CA ALA A 102 13.17 -3.09 -33.00
C ALA A 102 12.97 -3.31 -34.52
N ASP A 103 13.77 -4.19 -35.14
CA ASP A 103 13.66 -4.54 -36.56
C ASP A 103 12.27 -5.08 -36.92
N GLN A 104 11.72 -5.95 -36.07
CA GLN A 104 10.39 -6.50 -36.26
C GLN A 104 9.32 -5.42 -36.04
N ALA A 105 9.48 -4.57 -35.03
CA ALA A 105 8.54 -3.49 -34.73
C ALA A 105 8.51 -2.42 -35.84
N SER A 106 9.62 -2.23 -36.58
CA SER A 106 9.73 -1.24 -37.66
C SER A 106 8.70 -1.41 -38.79
N GLN A 107 8.12 -2.60 -38.95
CA GLN A 107 7.02 -2.84 -39.88
C GLN A 107 5.78 -1.98 -39.60
N TYR A 108 5.65 -1.45 -38.38
CA TYR A 108 4.57 -0.57 -37.93
C TYR A 108 4.95 0.91 -37.91
N SER A 109 6.08 1.29 -38.53
CA SER A 109 6.53 2.68 -38.60
C SER A 109 5.43 3.63 -39.12
N GLY A 110 5.27 4.78 -38.47
CA GLY A 110 4.19 5.74 -38.71
C GLY A 110 2.94 5.52 -37.87
N ALA A 111 2.85 4.42 -37.10
CA ALA A 111 1.83 4.27 -36.06
C ALA A 111 2.09 5.22 -34.88
N THR A 112 1.03 5.51 -34.12
CA THR A 112 1.09 6.26 -32.86
C THR A 112 0.41 5.44 -31.78
N LEU A 113 1.05 5.29 -30.63
CA LEU A 113 0.50 4.67 -29.43
C LEU A 113 0.48 5.69 -28.30
N THR A 114 -0.57 5.69 -27.50
CA THR A 114 -0.64 6.45 -26.24
C THR A 114 -0.35 5.53 -25.08
N TYR A 115 0.66 5.91 -24.32
CA TYR A 115 1.13 5.20 -23.15
C TYR A 115 0.84 6.01 -21.89
N TYR A 116 0.01 5.46 -20.99
CA TYR A 116 -0.35 6.09 -19.72
C TYR A 116 0.60 5.61 -18.62
N GLY A 117 1.64 6.40 -18.38
CA GLY A 117 2.85 6.00 -17.67
C GLY A 117 3.08 6.71 -16.34
N ASP A 118 4.28 6.58 -15.78
CA ASP A 118 4.60 6.98 -14.43
C ASP A 118 4.72 8.50 -14.26
N SER A 119 4.63 8.95 -13.01
CA SER A 119 4.70 10.35 -12.59
C SER A 119 5.38 10.56 -11.24
N VAL A 120 5.77 9.48 -10.55
CA VAL A 120 6.44 9.56 -9.25
C VAL A 120 7.96 9.71 -9.44
N GLY A 121 8.58 10.61 -8.67
CA GLY A 121 10.03 10.84 -8.75
C GLY A 121 10.46 11.28 -10.15
N ILE A 122 11.31 10.49 -10.80
CA ILE A 122 11.80 10.71 -12.18
C ILE A 122 11.12 9.80 -13.22
N GLY A 123 10.01 9.15 -12.84
CA GLY A 123 9.36 8.14 -13.67
C GLY A 123 8.90 8.69 -15.02
N ALA A 124 8.35 9.92 -15.04
CA ALA A 124 7.90 10.56 -16.29
C ALA A 124 9.06 10.86 -17.25
N GLU A 125 10.20 11.31 -16.74
CA GLU A 125 11.40 11.56 -17.53
C GLU A 125 12.00 10.27 -18.07
N MET A 126 12.01 9.20 -17.26
CA MET A 126 12.43 7.87 -17.70
C MET A 126 11.53 7.34 -18.81
N ASP A 127 10.21 7.46 -18.65
CA ASP A 127 9.24 7.04 -19.67
C ASP A 127 9.42 7.82 -20.97
N GLN A 128 9.68 9.13 -20.90
CA GLN A 128 9.96 9.94 -22.08
C GLN A 128 11.26 9.53 -22.78
N ALA A 129 12.33 9.25 -22.02
CA ALA A 129 13.59 8.78 -22.59
C ALA A 129 13.44 7.43 -23.29
N LEU A 130 12.76 6.47 -22.66
CA LEU A 130 12.46 5.16 -23.22
C LEU A 130 11.56 5.26 -24.45
N ALA A 131 10.50 6.07 -24.39
CA ALA A 131 9.62 6.35 -25.52
C ALA A 131 10.37 6.96 -26.71
N GLY A 132 11.31 7.87 -26.45
CA GLY A 132 12.18 8.47 -27.47
C GLY A 132 13.04 7.43 -28.16
N ALA A 133 13.75 6.60 -27.40
CA ALA A 133 14.59 5.53 -27.93
C ALA A 133 13.77 4.49 -28.72
N PHE A 134 12.60 4.10 -28.20
CA PHE A 134 11.67 3.23 -28.90
C PHE A 134 11.21 3.85 -30.23
N SER A 135 10.88 5.14 -30.23
CA SER A 135 10.41 5.83 -31.43
C SER A 135 11.52 5.97 -32.48
N GLU A 136 12.75 6.22 -32.07
CA GLU A 136 13.91 6.29 -32.98
C GLU A 136 14.22 4.93 -33.60
N ALA A 137 14.21 3.87 -32.80
CA ALA A 137 14.56 2.52 -33.25
C ALA A 137 13.49 1.89 -34.16
N THR A 138 12.21 2.21 -33.94
CA THR A 138 11.08 1.52 -34.61
C THR A 138 10.33 2.42 -35.60
N GLY A 139 10.43 3.74 -35.47
CA GLY A 139 9.60 4.70 -36.20
C GLY A 139 8.13 4.75 -35.74
N ILE A 140 7.78 4.13 -34.61
CA ILE A 140 6.45 4.23 -33.97
C ILE A 140 6.47 5.39 -32.98
N THR A 141 5.51 6.31 -33.06
CA THR A 141 5.42 7.42 -32.10
C THR A 141 4.79 6.96 -30.79
N ILE A 142 5.45 7.20 -29.65
CA ILE A 142 4.85 7.00 -28.33
C ILE A 142 4.46 8.34 -27.71
N ASN A 143 3.17 8.54 -27.47
CA ASN A 143 2.63 9.67 -26.71
C ASN A 143 2.55 9.28 -25.22
N VAL A 144 3.49 9.78 -24.43
CA VAL A 144 3.52 9.53 -22.98
C VAL A 144 2.56 10.48 -22.26
N VAL A 145 1.63 9.92 -21.51
CA VAL A 145 0.69 10.64 -20.65
C VAL A 145 0.94 10.24 -19.20
N PRO A 146 1.46 11.14 -18.35
CA PRO A 146 1.69 10.84 -16.95
C PRO A 146 0.37 10.57 -16.20
N LYS A 147 0.34 9.50 -15.40
CA LYS A 147 -0.77 9.18 -14.51
C LYS A 147 -0.83 10.11 -13.29
N PRO A 148 -1.95 10.19 -12.56
CA PRO A 148 -1.96 10.77 -11.21
C PRO A 148 -0.97 10.05 -10.29
N GLU A 149 -0.23 10.79 -9.46
CA GLU A 149 0.70 10.21 -8.48
C GLU A 149 -0.05 9.29 -7.49
N SER A 150 -1.23 9.71 -7.04
CA SER A 150 -2.09 8.92 -6.17
C SER A 150 -2.63 7.68 -6.90
N ALA A 151 -2.24 6.48 -6.43
CA ALA A 151 -2.75 5.22 -6.95
C ALA A 151 -4.29 5.13 -6.88
N THR A 152 -4.91 5.71 -5.85
CA THR A 152 -6.38 5.76 -5.72
C THR A 152 -7.04 6.60 -6.81
N GLU A 153 -6.45 7.75 -7.15
CA GLU A 153 -6.95 8.60 -8.23
C GLU A 153 -6.72 7.96 -9.61
N ASN A 154 -5.58 7.29 -9.78
CA ASN A 154 -5.25 6.56 -10.99
C ASN A 154 -6.21 5.39 -11.23
N TYR A 155 -6.52 4.58 -10.21
CA TYR A 155 -7.52 3.52 -10.29
C TYR A 155 -8.88 4.07 -10.77
N ALA A 156 -9.32 5.19 -10.20
CA ALA A 156 -10.56 5.84 -10.61
C ALA A 156 -10.51 6.39 -12.05
N ALA A 157 -9.34 6.83 -12.53
CA ALA A 157 -9.13 7.21 -13.93
C ALA A 157 -9.29 6.01 -14.87
N TYR A 158 -8.69 4.87 -14.54
CA TYR A 158 -8.78 3.65 -15.35
C TYR A 158 -10.19 3.12 -15.41
N GLN A 159 -10.91 3.13 -14.29
CA GLN A 159 -12.34 2.81 -14.28
C GLN A 159 -13.15 3.67 -15.25
N ARG A 160 -12.84 4.97 -15.38
CA ARG A 160 -13.51 5.86 -16.34
C ARG A 160 -13.15 5.50 -17.78
N PHE A 161 -11.87 5.26 -18.07
CA PHE A 161 -11.43 4.85 -19.41
C PHE A 161 -12.12 3.55 -19.84
N PHE A 162 -12.14 2.53 -18.99
CA PHE A 162 -12.77 1.26 -19.28
C PHE A 162 -14.30 1.34 -19.36
N SER A 163 -14.94 2.10 -18.47
CA SER A 163 -16.41 2.29 -18.52
C SER A 163 -16.86 3.02 -19.79
N ALA A 164 -16.05 3.95 -20.29
CA ALA A 164 -16.30 4.66 -21.54
C ALA A 164 -15.89 3.88 -22.79
N GLN A 165 -15.20 2.73 -22.62
CA GLN A 165 -14.52 2.03 -23.71
C GLN A 165 -13.65 2.99 -24.54
N SER A 166 -12.94 3.88 -23.84
CA SER A 166 -12.12 4.91 -24.49
C SER A 166 -11.02 4.24 -25.33
N PRO A 167 -10.85 4.66 -26.60
CA PRO A 167 -9.75 4.21 -27.43
C PRO A 167 -8.49 5.08 -27.27
N ASP A 168 -8.47 5.99 -26.28
CA ASP A 168 -7.45 7.05 -26.19
C ASP A 168 -6.16 6.58 -25.50
N VAL A 169 -6.14 5.35 -24.97
CA VAL A 169 -4.98 4.76 -24.27
C VAL A 169 -4.75 3.34 -24.79
N ASP A 170 -3.53 3.07 -25.24
CA ASP A 170 -3.14 1.77 -25.82
C ASP A 170 -2.38 0.90 -24.83
N VAL A 171 -1.50 1.53 -24.02
CA VAL A 171 -0.68 0.85 -23.02
C VAL A 171 -0.83 1.57 -21.68
N MET A 172 -0.97 0.81 -20.60
CA MET A 172 -1.25 1.35 -19.26
C MET A 172 -0.27 0.76 -18.24
N MET A 173 0.34 1.63 -17.44
CA MET A 173 0.99 1.20 -16.20
C MET A 173 -0.07 0.80 -15.18
N ILE A 174 -0.16 -0.48 -14.85
CA ILE A 174 -1.13 -1.00 -13.86
C ILE A 174 -0.42 -1.36 -12.56
N ASP A 175 -1.05 -0.99 -11.44
CA ASP A 175 -0.61 -1.44 -10.11
C ASP A 175 -0.76 -2.96 -9.99
N VAL A 176 0.14 -3.60 -9.25
CA VAL A 176 0.16 -5.04 -8.99
C VAL A 176 -1.12 -5.56 -8.35
N ILE A 177 -1.89 -4.75 -7.61
CA ILE A 177 -3.17 -5.18 -7.01
C ILE A 177 -4.38 -5.08 -7.96
N TRP A 178 -4.21 -4.53 -9.17
CA TRP A 178 -5.32 -4.27 -10.11
C TRP A 178 -5.58 -5.32 -11.20
N PRO A 179 -4.69 -6.29 -11.54
CA PRO A 179 -4.95 -7.26 -12.60
C PRO A 179 -6.31 -7.93 -12.45
N GLY A 180 -6.66 -8.40 -11.24
CA GLY A 180 -7.95 -9.06 -10.98
C GLY A 180 -9.17 -8.17 -11.27
N ALA A 181 -9.09 -6.87 -10.99
CA ALA A 181 -10.19 -5.93 -11.19
C ALA A 181 -10.35 -5.51 -12.66
N PHE A 182 -9.24 -5.38 -13.39
CA PHE A 182 -9.22 -4.85 -14.75
C PHE A 182 -9.06 -5.90 -15.85
N ALA A 183 -8.79 -7.17 -15.51
CA ALA A 183 -8.66 -8.27 -16.47
C ALA A 183 -9.76 -8.34 -17.55
N PRO A 184 -11.06 -8.06 -17.28
CA PRO A 184 -12.09 -8.05 -18.33
C PRO A 184 -11.87 -7.01 -19.45
N HIS A 185 -11.02 -6.01 -19.22
CA HIS A 185 -10.74 -4.91 -20.13
C HIS A 185 -9.35 -4.98 -20.77
N LEU A 186 -8.50 -5.89 -20.30
CA LEU A 186 -7.10 -6.02 -20.73
C LEU A 186 -6.96 -7.13 -21.77
N VAL A 187 -6.01 -6.95 -22.68
CA VAL A 187 -5.68 -7.95 -23.71
C VAL A 187 -5.00 -9.16 -23.07
N ASP A 188 -5.31 -10.35 -23.57
CA ASP A 188 -4.58 -11.56 -23.20
C ASP A 188 -3.24 -11.61 -23.94
N LEU A 189 -2.17 -11.43 -23.19
CA LEU A 189 -0.79 -11.39 -23.67
C LEU A 189 -0.15 -12.78 -23.76
N SER A 190 -0.84 -13.85 -23.32
CA SER A 190 -0.23 -15.19 -23.16
C SER A 190 0.37 -15.73 -24.46
N GLN A 191 -0.30 -15.48 -25.59
CA GLN A 191 0.20 -15.92 -26.90
C GLN A 191 1.38 -15.08 -27.40
N ALA A 192 1.38 -13.78 -27.09
CA ALA A 192 2.33 -12.82 -27.65
C ALA A 192 3.61 -12.70 -26.81
N LEU A 193 3.50 -12.81 -25.49
CA LEU A 193 4.56 -12.52 -24.52
C LEU A 193 4.78 -13.65 -23.50
N GLY A 194 4.22 -14.83 -23.74
CA GLY A 194 4.31 -15.96 -22.81
C GLY A 194 5.71 -16.53 -22.64
N GLU A 195 6.59 -16.38 -23.64
CA GLU A 195 8.00 -16.77 -23.54
C GLU A 195 8.79 -15.74 -22.73
N GLU A 196 8.60 -14.45 -23.03
CA GLU A 196 9.21 -13.33 -22.31
C GLU A 196 8.78 -13.30 -20.83
N ALA A 197 7.54 -13.67 -20.53
CA ALA A 197 7.03 -13.79 -19.17
C ALA A 197 7.87 -14.74 -18.31
N GLN A 198 8.45 -15.81 -18.89
CA GLN A 198 9.28 -16.79 -18.15
C GLN A 198 10.60 -16.20 -17.67
N ALA A 199 11.01 -15.04 -18.17
CA ALA A 199 12.21 -14.34 -17.70
C ALA A 199 11.97 -13.58 -16.37
N HIS A 200 10.73 -13.49 -15.90
CA HIS A 200 10.37 -12.78 -14.67
C HIS A 200 10.05 -13.72 -13.51
N TYR A 201 9.96 -13.16 -12.30
CA TYR A 201 9.58 -13.92 -11.11
C TYR A 201 8.20 -14.56 -11.27
N GLU A 202 8.14 -15.87 -11.05
CA GLU A 202 6.93 -16.69 -11.19
C GLU A 202 5.74 -16.10 -10.41
N THR A 203 5.97 -15.65 -9.17
CA THR A 203 4.92 -15.06 -8.32
C THR A 203 4.30 -13.79 -8.90
N ILE A 204 5.05 -12.99 -9.65
CA ILE A 204 4.53 -11.78 -10.30
C ILE A 204 3.75 -12.16 -11.56
N ILE A 205 4.22 -13.14 -12.32
CA ILE A 205 3.49 -13.67 -13.47
C ILE A 205 2.18 -14.32 -13.05
N GLU A 206 2.16 -15.06 -11.95
CA GLU A 206 0.94 -15.60 -11.34
C GLU A 206 -0.04 -14.48 -10.98
N ASN A 207 0.43 -13.42 -10.30
CA ASN A 207 -0.41 -12.27 -9.97
C ASN A 207 -1.02 -11.60 -11.22
N ASN A 208 -0.22 -11.47 -12.29
CA ASN A 208 -0.65 -10.86 -13.54
C ASN A 208 -1.46 -11.83 -14.43
N THR A 209 -1.67 -13.07 -14.01
CA THR A 209 -2.47 -14.07 -14.73
C THR A 209 -3.82 -14.26 -14.05
N VAL A 210 -4.88 -13.75 -14.67
CA VAL A 210 -6.24 -13.78 -14.12
C VAL A 210 -7.12 -14.66 -15.00
N ASP A 211 -7.80 -15.64 -14.40
CA ASP A 211 -8.64 -16.61 -15.11
C ASP A 211 -7.92 -17.28 -16.30
N GLY A 212 -6.61 -17.54 -16.13
CA GLY A 212 -5.75 -18.18 -17.14
C GLY A 212 -5.26 -17.26 -18.25
N LYS A 213 -5.46 -15.94 -18.14
CA LYS A 213 -4.99 -14.93 -19.11
C LYS A 213 -3.91 -14.07 -18.49
N LEU A 214 -2.76 -13.98 -19.14
CA LEU A 214 -1.72 -13.00 -18.79
C LEU A 214 -2.21 -11.61 -19.21
N VAL A 215 -2.58 -10.76 -18.24
CA VAL A 215 -3.18 -9.43 -18.50
C VAL A 215 -2.21 -8.26 -18.30
N GLY A 216 -0.97 -8.53 -17.91
CA GLY A 216 0.07 -7.52 -17.76
C GLY A 216 1.46 -8.13 -17.67
N MET A 217 2.47 -7.39 -18.13
CA MET A 217 3.87 -7.77 -17.95
C MET A 217 4.47 -7.06 -16.73
N PRO A 218 5.36 -7.73 -15.97
CA PRO A 218 6.11 -7.06 -14.91
C PRO A 218 6.96 -5.94 -15.50
N TRP A 219 6.96 -4.78 -14.85
CA TRP A 219 7.77 -3.65 -15.28
C TRP A 219 8.92 -3.39 -14.31
N PHE A 220 8.60 -3.15 -13.04
CA PHE A 220 9.57 -3.12 -11.94
C PHE A 220 8.94 -3.68 -10.67
N GLY A 221 9.79 -4.05 -9.70
CA GLY A 221 9.34 -4.48 -8.38
C GLY A 221 9.70 -3.42 -7.34
N ASP A 222 8.80 -3.22 -6.38
CA ASP A 222 8.98 -2.29 -5.26
C ASP A 222 8.60 -2.98 -3.95
N PHE A 223 9.18 -2.49 -2.86
CA PHE A 223 8.89 -2.94 -1.50
C PHE A 223 9.19 -1.83 -0.48
N GLY A 224 8.45 -1.79 0.63
CA GLY A 224 8.71 -0.81 1.67
C GLY A 224 10.10 -0.99 2.29
N MET A 225 10.87 0.10 2.38
CA MET A 225 12.19 0.14 3.00
C MET A 225 12.28 1.23 4.08
N LEU A 226 13.19 1.02 5.04
CA LEU A 226 13.58 2.05 5.98
C LEU A 226 14.80 2.81 5.42
N TYR A 227 14.63 4.10 5.20
CA TYR A 227 15.70 5.06 4.97
C TYR A 227 16.09 5.72 6.29
N TYR A 228 17.38 5.92 6.51
CA TYR A 228 17.89 6.55 7.72
C TYR A 228 19.10 7.44 7.46
N ARG A 229 19.32 8.44 8.32
CA ARG A 229 20.46 9.35 8.27
C ARG A 229 21.68 8.79 9.01
N THR A 230 22.68 8.32 8.26
CA THR A 230 23.88 7.67 8.83
C THR A 230 24.69 8.60 9.72
N ASP A 231 24.81 9.86 9.34
CA ASP A 231 25.51 10.91 10.11
C ASP A 231 24.81 11.22 11.44
N LEU A 232 23.48 11.16 11.47
CA LEU A 232 22.71 11.38 12.70
C LEU A 232 22.82 10.16 13.62
N LEU A 233 22.77 8.94 13.08
CA LEU A 233 23.03 7.75 13.88
C LEU A 233 24.42 7.82 14.55
N GLU A 234 25.47 8.13 13.77
CA GLU A 234 26.82 8.30 14.30
C GLU A 234 26.90 9.42 15.36
N LYS A 235 26.34 10.60 15.07
CA LYS A 235 26.34 11.76 15.97
C LYS A 235 25.69 11.45 17.33
N TYR A 236 24.62 10.66 17.34
CA TYR A 236 23.87 10.31 18.55
C TYR A 236 24.29 8.96 19.16
N GLY A 237 25.33 8.31 18.63
CA GLY A 237 25.93 7.12 19.22
C GLY A 237 25.24 5.80 18.88
N PHE A 238 24.44 5.76 17.82
CA PHE A 238 23.79 4.55 17.31
C PHE A 238 24.67 3.92 16.22
N SER A 239 25.08 2.67 16.41
CA SER A 239 25.98 1.98 15.47
C SER A 239 25.25 1.27 14.33
N ASN A 240 23.95 1.03 14.46
CA ASN A 240 23.12 0.28 13.52
C ASN A 240 21.75 0.96 13.35
N PRO A 241 21.07 0.78 12.20
CA PRO A 241 19.66 1.14 12.07
C PRO A 241 18.79 0.34 13.06
N PRO A 242 17.58 0.82 13.40
CA PRO A 242 16.69 0.13 14.32
C PRO A 242 16.20 -1.20 13.73
N GLU A 243 16.30 -2.28 14.50
CA GLU A 243 15.76 -3.59 14.14
C GLU A 243 14.29 -3.72 14.59
N THR A 244 13.92 -3.01 15.67
CA THR A 244 12.55 -3.03 16.20
C THR A 244 11.83 -1.68 16.11
N TRP A 245 10.50 -1.71 16.12
CA TRP A 245 9.70 -0.48 16.12
C TRP A 245 9.91 0.36 17.40
N ASP A 246 10.23 -0.28 18.52
CA ASP A 246 10.57 0.40 19.77
C ASP A 246 11.94 1.08 19.69
N GLU A 247 12.94 0.42 19.09
CA GLU A 247 14.24 1.05 18.79
C GLU A 247 14.09 2.21 17.83
N LEU A 248 13.26 2.10 16.79
CA LEU A 248 12.99 3.21 15.88
C LEU A 248 12.41 4.39 16.64
N GLU A 249 11.43 4.15 17.50
CA GLU A 249 10.79 5.19 18.30
C GLU A 249 11.81 5.87 19.25
N GLU A 250 12.65 5.10 19.95
CA GLU A 250 13.69 5.62 20.85
C GLU A 250 14.76 6.44 20.11
N MET A 251 15.28 5.90 19.00
CA MET A 251 16.27 6.59 18.18
C MET A 251 15.69 7.87 17.58
N ALA A 252 14.47 7.81 17.05
CA ALA A 252 13.78 8.95 16.46
C ALA A 252 13.54 10.07 17.49
N GLN A 253 13.12 9.73 18.72
CA GLN A 253 12.96 10.69 19.82
C GLN A 253 14.30 11.35 20.18
N THR A 254 15.35 10.54 20.37
CA THR A 254 16.68 11.02 20.77
C THR A 254 17.25 12.01 19.75
N ILE A 255 17.22 11.64 18.46
CA ILE A 255 17.74 12.48 17.38
C ILE A 255 16.88 13.76 17.24
N LEU A 256 15.55 13.63 17.29
CA LEU A 256 14.65 14.77 17.21
C LEU A 256 14.93 15.79 18.32
N GLU A 257 15.08 15.35 19.57
CA GLU A 257 15.32 16.24 20.70
C GLU A 257 16.63 17.01 20.59
N GLY A 258 17.67 16.39 20.01
CA GLY A 258 18.95 17.03 19.80
C GLY A 258 18.99 17.97 18.59
N GLU A 259 18.27 17.64 17.50
CA GLU A 259 18.26 18.47 16.28
C GLU A 259 17.26 19.63 16.33
N ARG A 260 16.15 19.51 17.07
CA ARG A 260 15.05 20.50 17.07
C ARG A 260 15.47 21.92 17.47
N GLY A 261 16.56 22.06 18.23
CA GLY A 261 17.09 23.37 18.64
C GLY A 261 17.70 24.14 17.46
N ALA A 262 18.34 23.44 16.52
CA ALA A 262 18.91 24.03 15.31
C ALA A 262 17.90 24.05 14.14
N ASN A 263 17.02 23.06 14.09
CA ASN A 263 16.00 22.92 13.07
C ASN A 263 14.62 22.64 13.70
N PRO A 264 13.79 23.67 13.92
CA PRO A 264 12.49 23.49 14.56
C PRO A 264 11.48 22.68 13.72
N ASN A 265 11.78 22.46 12.44
CA ASN A 265 10.95 21.66 11.54
C ASN A 265 11.44 20.21 11.40
N PHE A 266 12.45 19.82 12.18
CA PHE A 266 13.00 18.47 12.14
C PHE A 266 11.99 17.44 12.65
N ALA A 267 11.95 16.27 12.02
CA ALA A 267 11.13 15.12 12.39
C ALA A 267 12.00 13.91 12.74
N GLY A 268 11.57 13.13 13.72
CA GLY A 268 12.21 11.83 13.99
C GLY A 268 11.91 10.82 12.88
N PHE A 269 10.65 10.74 12.45
CA PHE A 269 10.20 9.76 11.46
C PHE A 269 9.12 10.34 10.53
N VAL A 270 9.21 10.08 9.23
CA VAL A 270 8.18 10.41 8.24
C VAL A 270 7.79 9.19 7.41
N PHE A 271 6.52 9.15 7.00
CA PHE A 271 5.93 8.06 6.22
C PHE A 271 4.69 8.58 5.48
N GLN A 272 4.09 7.74 4.64
CA GLN A 272 2.87 8.06 3.90
C GLN A 272 1.64 7.88 4.82
N GLY A 273 1.12 8.96 5.38
CA GLY A 273 0.01 8.95 6.33
C GLY A 273 -1.33 9.43 5.77
N ASN A 274 -1.38 9.85 4.50
CA ASN A 274 -2.61 10.30 3.85
C ASN A 274 -3.65 9.17 3.71
N ALA A 275 -4.94 9.52 3.62
CA ALA A 275 -6.01 8.55 3.41
C ALA A 275 -6.13 8.13 1.93
N TYR A 276 -5.20 7.28 1.49
CA TYR A 276 -5.12 6.69 0.15
C TYR A 276 -4.49 5.28 0.22
N GLU A 277 -4.22 4.67 -0.93
CA GLU A 277 -3.65 3.32 -1.06
C GLU A 277 -2.32 3.15 -0.31
N GLY A 278 -1.36 4.08 -0.37
CA GLY A 278 -0.06 3.88 0.28
C GLY A 278 -0.10 3.80 1.81
N LEU A 279 -1.13 4.36 2.46
CA LEU A 279 -1.36 4.11 3.90
C LEU A 279 -1.79 2.66 4.17
N THR A 280 -2.47 2.02 3.23
CA THR A 280 -2.79 0.59 3.32
C THR A 280 -1.51 -0.25 3.27
N CYS A 281 -0.57 0.09 2.38
CA CYS A 281 0.75 -0.53 2.33
C CYS A 281 1.51 -0.41 3.66
N ASN A 282 1.56 0.80 4.24
CA ASN A 282 2.18 1.03 5.55
C ASN A 282 1.50 0.21 6.65
N ALA A 283 0.17 0.15 6.65
CA ALA A 283 -0.59 -0.62 7.62
C ALA A 283 -0.34 -2.13 7.51
N LEU A 284 -0.24 -2.68 6.30
CA LEU A 284 0.11 -4.09 6.09
C LEU A 284 1.49 -4.42 6.69
N GLU A 285 2.47 -3.55 6.52
CA GLU A 285 3.83 -3.72 7.06
C GLU A 285 3.82 -3.68 8.58
N TRP A 286 3.14 -2.70 9.19
CA TRP A 286 2.99 -2.62 10.64
C TRP A 286 2.30 -3.84 11.22
N LEU A 287 1.19 -4.28 10.63
CA LEU A 287 0.43 -5.43 11.12
C LEU A 287 1.23 -6.73 10.97
N ALA A 288 1.81 -6.99 9.81
CA ALA A 288 2.54 -8.23 9.58
C ALA A 288 3.82 -8.32 10.41
N SER A 289 4.56 -7.21 10.54
CA SER A 289 5.81 -7.15 11.33
C SER A 289 5.58 -7.13 12.85
N SER A 290 4.33 -7.00 13.31
CA SER A 290 3.97 -7.01 14.74
C SER A 290 3.21 -8.27 15.18
N GLY A 291 3.04 -9.25 14.28
CA GLY A 291 2.24 -10.45 14.56
C GLY A 291 0.72 -10.20 14.56
N GLY A 292 0.28 -9.04 14.04
CA GLY A 292 -1.12 -8.68 13.85
C GLY A 292 -1.76 -9.27 12.58
N GLY A 293 -0.99 -9.95 11.74
CA GLY A 293 -1.46 -10.61 10.52
C GLY A 293 -1.74 -9.63 9.38
N ARG A 294 -2.78 -9.93 8.58
CA ARG A 294 -3.28 -9.06 7.48
C ARG A 294 -4.68 -8.54 7.80
N PHE A 295 -5.24 -7.72 6.89
CA PHE A 295 -6.64 -7.31 6.99
C PHE A 295 -7.61 -8.50 6.88
N ILE A 296 -7.33 -9.37 5.90
CA ILE A 296 -8.13 -10.53 5.55
C ILE A 296 -7.18 -11.71 5.36
N GLU A 297 -7.51 -12.85 5.96
CA GLU A 297 -6.78 -14.10 5.84
C GLU A 297 -7.78 -15.22 5.52
N ASN A 298 -7.50 -16.00 4.47
CA ASN A 298 -8.36 -17.11 4.05
C ASN A 298 -9.84 -16.70 3.86
N GLY A 299 -10.07 -15.48 3.37
CA GLY A 299 -11.41 -14.91 3.16
C GLY A 299 -12.13 -14.45 4.44
N GLN A 300 -11.47 -14.46 5.60
CA GLN A 300 -12.01 -13.97 6.87
C GLN A 300 -11.34 -12.66 7.26
N VAL A 301 -12.11 -11.72 7.81
CA VAL A 301 -11.57 -10.46 8.35
C VAL A 301 -10.90 -10.73 9.70
N THR A 302 -9.57 -10.59 9.80
CA THR A 302 -8.76 -11.00 10.97
C THR A 302 -8.08 -9.85 11.70
N ILE A 303 -8.12 -8.63 11.15
CA ILE A 303 -7.42 -7.45 11.71
C ILE A 303 -7.77 -7.11 13.16
N ASN A 304 -8.95 -7.49 13.66
CA ASN A 304 -9.34 -7.16 15.03
C ASN A 304 -8.73 -8.16 16.03
N ASN A 305 -7.45 -7.97 16.34
CA ASN A 305 -6.71 -8.76 17.32
C ASN A 305 -5.81 -7.86 18.20
N PRO A 306 -5.37 -8.34 19.38
CA PRO A 306 -4.60 -7.52 20.32
C PRO A 306 -3.31 -6.92 19.74
N GLN A 307 -2.58 -7.67 18.93
CA GLN A 307 -1.32 -7.26 18.32
C GLN A 307 -1.54 -6.11 17.32
N ALA A 308 -2.55 -6.23 16.47
CA ALA A 308 -2.97 -5.17 15.56
C ALA A 308 -3.39 -3.90 16.30
N VAL A 309 -4.17 -4.03 17.38
CA VAL A 309 -4.60 -2.90 18.22
C VAL A 309 -3.41 -2.21 18.86
N GLU A 310 -2.45 -2.97 19.39
CA GLU A 310 -1.23 -2.44 20.00
C GLU A 310 -0.40 -1.66 18.98
N MET A 311 -0.13 -2.25 17.81
CA MET A 311 0.69 -1.62 16.79
C MET A 311 0.03 -0.35 16.22
N LEU A 312 -1.27 -0.39 15.92
CA LEU A 312 -1.98 0.81 15.42
C LEU A 312 -2.07 1.92 16.47
N ASN A 313 -2.16 1.58 17.76
CA ASN A 313 -2.08 2.58 18.83
C ASN A 313 -0.68 3.19 18.94
N LYS A 314 0.38 2.40 18.74
CA LYS A 314 1.77 2.88 18.67
C LYS A 314 1.95 3.86 17.50
N VAL A 315 1.51 3.48 16.29
CA VAL A 315 1.54 4.36 15.10
C VAL A 315 0.80 5.67 15.36
N ARG A 316 -0.38 5.61 15.97
CA ARG A 316 -1.13 6.80 16.39
C ARG A 316 -0.33 7.67 17.37
N GLY A 317 0.42 7.05 18.29
CA GLY A 317 1.28 7.73 19.26
C GLY A 317 2.45 8.48 18.63
N TRP A 318 2.92 8.07 17.46
CA TRP A 318 3.99 8.74 16.73
C TRP A 318 3.57 10.10 16.14
N VAL A 319 2.29 10.27 15.82
CA VAL A 319 1.77 11.50 15.20
C VAL A 319 1.78 12.65 16.21
N GLY A 320 2.50 13.71 15.88
CA GLY A 320 2.72 14.86 16.75
C GLY A 320 3.82 14.67 17.80
N THR A 321 4.50 13.51 17.78
CA THR A 321 5.66 13.23 18.63
C THR A 321 6.91 13.07 17.77
N ILE A 322 7.25 11.86 17.32
CA ILE A 322 8.38 11.61 16.42
C ILE A 322 8.05 11.94 14.96
N ALA A 323 6.78 11.84 14.58
CA ALA A 323 6.29 12.24 13.26
C ALA A 323 5.55 13.57 13.35
N PRO A 324 5.67 14.46 12.35
CA PRO A 324 4.96 15.73 12.36
C PRO A 324 3.44 15.50 12.29
N GLN A 325 2.65 16.42 12.85
CA GLN A 325 1.18 16.34 12.75
C GLN A 325 0.70 16.26 11.29
N GLY A 326 1.42 16.91 10.37
CA GLY A 326 1.13 16.91 8.94
C GLY A 326 1.40 15.58 8.23
N VAL A 327 2.02 14.58 8.88
CA VAL A 327 2.27 13.27 8.26
C VAL A 327 0.97 12.61 7.76
N THR A 328 -0.17 12.94 8.39
CA THR A 328 -1.51 12.46 7.98
C THR A 328 -2.00 13.01 6.64
N THR A 329 -1.23 13.90 5.99
CA THR A 329 -1.49 14.38 4.64
C THR A 329 -0.43 13.94 3.64
N TYR A 330 0.64 13.28 4.09
CA TYR A 330 1.78 12.93 3.24
C TYR A 330 1.48 11.71 2.37
N GLN A 331 1.83 11.85 1.10
CA GLN A 331 2.07 10.75 0.15
C GLN A 331 3.59 10.53 -0.01
N GLU A 332 3.99 9.72 -0.98
CA GLU A 332 5.38 9.35 -1.25
C GLU A 332 6.27 10.59 -1.38
N GLU A 333 5.90 11.51 -2.26
CA GLU A 333 6.72 12.69 -2.57
C GLU A 333 6.80 13.69 -1.41
N ASP A 334 5.72 13.86 -0.64
CA ASP A 334 5.73 14.74 0.54
C ASP A 334 6.76 14.23 1.58
N SER A 335 6.68 12.94 1.90
CA SER A 335 7.56 12.31 2.88
C SER A 335 9.02 12.24 2.39
N ARG A 336 9.23 11.96 1.09
CA ARG A 336 10.55 12.03 0.44
C ARG A 336 11.15 13.42 0.57
N GLN A 337 10.41 14.48 0.24
CA GLN A 337 10.92 15.85 0.25
C GLN A 337 11.36 16.28 1.65
N VAL A 338 10.64 15.89 2.71
CA VAL A 338 11.05 16.16 4.09
C VAL A 338 12.39 15.49 4.43
N PHE A 339 12.51 14.20 4.10
CA PHE A 339 13.74 13.44 4.36
C PHE A 339 14.93 13.95 3.53
N GLN A 340 14.76 14.04 2.20
CA GLN A 340 15.79 14.49 1.27
C GLN A 340 16.19 15.95 1.52
N GLY A 341 15.28 16.78 2.02
CA GLY A 341 15.59 18.14 2.47
C GLY A 341 16.40 18.21 3.77
N GLY A 342 16.75 17.07 4.36
CA GLY A 342 17.54 16.98 5.60
C GLY A 342 16.73 17.21 6.88
N ASN A 343 15.40 17.15 6.81
CA ASN A 343 14.50 17.47 7.92
C ASN A 343 13.89 16.24 8.61
N ALA A 344 14.36 15.03 8.31
CA ALA A 344 13.95 13.83 9.03
C ALA A 344 15.13 12.88 9.29
N ALA A 345 15.10 12.18 10.43
CA ALA A 345 16.09 11.15 10.74
C ALA A 345 15.79 9.83 10.02
N PHE A 346 14.51 9.45 9.96
CA PHE A 346 14.02 8.22 9.34
C PHE A 346 12.89 8.48 8.35
N LEU A 347 12.81 7.65 7.31
CA LEU A 347 11.74 7.65 6.32
C LEU A 347 11.36 6.21 5.96
N ARG A 348 10.08 5.87 5.94
CA ARG A 348 9.58 4.68 5.21
C ARG A 348 9.22 5.09 3.80
N ASN A 349 9.80 4.47 2.77
CA ASN A 349 9.43 4.72 1.37
C ASN A 349 9.88 3.56 0.46
N TRP A 350 9.62 3.70 -0.84
CA TRP A 350 9.96 2.76 -1.90
C TRP A 350 11.38 2.99 -2.47
N PRO A 351 12.00 1.97 -3.10
CA PRO A 351 13.32 2.02 -3.72
C PRO A 351 13.68 3.25 -4.55
N TYR A 352 12.73 3.84 -5.28
CA TYR A 352 13.01 5.01 -6.13
C TYR A 352 13.59 6.19 -5.31
N VAL A 353 13.29 6.30 -4.02
CA VAL A 353 13.84 7.37 -3.17
C VAL A 353 15.36 7.28 -3.06
N TYR A 354 15.96 6.10 -3.18
CA TYR A 354 17.41 5.94 -3.01
C TYR A 354 18.17 6.75 -4.07
N SER A 355 17.81 6.62 -5.34
CA SER A 355 18.47 7.35 -6.43
C SER A 355 18.35 8.86 -6.27
N LEU A 356 17.20 9.35 -5.79
CA LEU A 356 16.97 10.78 -5.55
C LEU A 356 17.72 11.30 -4.33
N ALA A 357 17.64 10.57 -3.21
CA ALA A 357 18.26 10.95 -1.95
C ALA A 357 19.79 10.87 -1.98
N THR A 358 20.36 10.01 -2.83
CA THR A 358 21.82 9.92 -3.08
C THR A 358 22.27 10.64 -4.36
N GLY A 359 21.38 11.38 -5.01
CA GLY A 359 21.69 12.17 -6.22
C GLY A 359 22.63 13.35 -5.93
N GLU A 360 23.29 13.87 -6.97
CA GLU A 360 24.32 14.92 -6.83
C GLU A 360 23.82 16.19 -6.12
N ASP A 361 22.58 16.60 -6.41
CA ASP A 361 21.96 17.80 -5.84
C ASP A 361 21.31 17.56 -4.45
N SER A 362 21.38 16.34 -3.93
CA SER A 362 20.79 16.01 -2.63
C SER A 362 21.66 16.54 -1.49
N PRO A 363 21.11 17.34 -0.55
CA PRO A 363 21.87 17.81 0.61
C PRO A 363 22.18 16.67 1.59
N VAL A 364 21.60 15.48 1.39
CA VAL A 364 21.84 14.29 2.21
C VAL A 364 22.59 13.19 1.48
N ARG A 365 23.17 13.42 0.28
CA ARG A 365 23.59 12.35 -0.63
C ARG A 365 24.53 11.29 -0.01
N ASP A 366 25.48 11.73 0.80
CA ASP A 366 26.51 10.88 1.40
C ASP A 366 26.13 10.45 2.84
N MET A 367 24.89 10.71 3.24
CA MET A 367 24.38 10.58 4.61
C MET A 367 23.14 9.68 4.69
N VAL A 368 22.82 8.93 3.64
CA VAL A 368 21.63 8.06 3.57
C VAL A 368 22.04 6.59 3.60
N GLY A 369 21.44 5.83 4.52
CA GLY A 369 21.47 4.38 4.54
C GLY A 369 20.06 3.80 4.30
N VAL A 370 20.02 2.51 3.95
CA VAL A 370 18.78 1.74 3.81
C VAL A 370 18.86 0.46 4.62
N ALA A 371 17.72 0.05 5.18
CA ALA A 371 17.56 -1.18 5.95
C ALA A 371 16.16 -1.79 5.71
N PRO A 372 15.95 -3.07 6.02
CA PRO A 372 14.61 -3.61 6.17
C PRO A 372 13.78 -2.79 7.17
N LEU A 373 12.46 -2.76 6.98
CA LEU A 373 11.57 -2.13 7.97
C LEU A 373 11.66 -2.86 9.31
N PRO A 374 11.57 -2.16 10.45
CA PRO A 374 11.64 -2.80 11.76
C PRO A 374 10.54 -3.83 12.00
N ALA A 375 10.76 -4.74 12.95
CA ALA A 375 9.77 -5.75 13.35
C ALA A 375 9.71 -5.92 14.86
N GLN A 376 8.58 -6.40 15.38
CA GLN A 376 8.51 -6.81 16.78
C GLN A 376 9.34 -8.09 16.99
N PRO A 377 9.99 -8.27 18.15
CA PRO A 377 10.80 -9.46 18.43
C PRO A 377 10.06 -10.77 18.12
N GLY A 378 10.70 -11.64 17.33
CA GLY A 378 10.12 -12.92 16.91
C GLY A 378 9.21 -12.86 15.67
N ASN A 379 9.00 -11.68 15.08
CA ASN A 379 8.29 -11.50 13.81
C ASN A 379 9.28 -11.15 12.68
N PRO A 380 8.93 -11.45 11.42
CA PRO A 380 9.77 -11.10 10.28
C PRO A 380 9.73 -9.59 9.98
N HIS A 381 10.80 -9.09 9.38
CA HIS A 381 10.79 -7.82 8.66
C HIS A 381 9.94 -7.98 7.40
N VAL A 382 8.99 -7.06 7.18
CA VAL A 382 8.04 -7.16 6.07
C VAL A 382 8.02 -5.83 5.30
N GLY A 383 8.28 -5.91 4.00
CA GLY A 383 7.97 -4.86 3.02
C GLY A 383 6.84 -5.33 2.12
N THR A 384 5.84 -4.48 1.89
CA THR A 384 4.69 -4.80 1.03
C THR A 384 5.10 -4.70 -0.44
N VAL A 385 4.79 -5.69 -1.28
CA VAL A 385 5.05 -5.70 -2.74
C VAL A 385 3.73 -5.46 -3.49
N GLY A 386 2.93 -4.54 -2.98
CA GLY A 386 1.48 -4.49 -3.22
C GLY A 386 0.66 -5.39 -2.28
N GLY A 387 -0.63 -5.04 -2.17
CA GLY A 387 -1.58 -5.38 -1.10
C GLY A 387 -1.89 -6.84 -0.79
#